data_AF-A0A4U9I798-F1
#
_entry.id   AF-A0A4U9I798-F1
#
_cell.length_a   1.000
_cell.length_b   1.000
_cell.length_c   1.000
_cell.angle_alpha   90.00
_cell.angle_beta   90.00
_cell.angle_gamma   90.00
#
_symmetry.space_group_name_H-M   'P 1'
#
loop_
_entity.id
_entity.type
_entity.pdbx_description
1 polymer ?
#
loop_
_entity_poly.entity_id
_entity_poly.type
_entity_poly.pdbx_seq_one_letter_code
_entity_poly.pdbx_strand_id
1 'polypeptide(L)' 'MAVVTSIALDHTDWLGPDRESIGREKAGIFRAGKPAIVGEPDMPHTIADVAQEKGRPVAASGRRLALQRDREWLAL' A
#
# COMPACT_ATOMS: atom_id res chain seq x y z
N MET A 1 6.96 6.42 -5.20
CA MET A 1 5.76 6.38 -4.34
C MET A 1 4.73 5.51 -5.04
N ALA A 2 3.89 4.84 -4.27
CA ALA A 2 2.77 4.06 -4.77
C ALA A 2 1.52 4.37 -3.95
N VAL A 3 0.35 4.30 -4.59
CA VAL A 3 -0.95 4.56 -3.95
C VAL A 3 -1.94 3.48 -4.38
N VAL A 4 -2.62 2.87 -3.42
CA VAL A 4 -3.79 2.02 -3.63
C VAL A 4 -4.99 2.81 -3.12
N THR A 5 -5.97 3.12 -3.96
CA THR A 5 -7.08 4.02 -3.58
C THR A 5 -8.21 3.29 -2.87
N SER A 6 -8.60 2.11 -3.36
CA SER A 6 -9.69 1.30 -2.84
C SER A 6 -9.51 -0.16 -3.23
N ILE A 7 -10.17 -1.05 -2.49
CA ILE A 7 -10.28 -2.48 -2.76
C ILE A 7 -11.76 -2.82 -2.93
N ALA A 8 -12.10 -3.44 -4.05
CA ALA A 8 -13.43 -3.94 -4.35
C ALA A 8 -13.31 -5.28 -5.07
N LEU A 9 -14.37 -6.09 -5.01
CA LEU A 9 -14.49 -7.29 -5.84
C LEU A 9 -14.80 -6.84 -7.27
N ASP A 10 -13.77 -6.76 -8.09
CA ASP A 10 -13.85 -6.42 -9.51
C ASP A 10 -12.73 -7.19 -10.23
N HIS A 11 -12.96 -7.56 -11.49
CA HIS A 11 -12.01 -8.34 -12.30
C HIS A 11 -11.45 -9.59 -11.57
N THR A 12 -12.31 -10.32 -10.85
CA THR A 12 -11.94 -11.47 -10.00
C THR A 12 -11.23 -12.60 -10.74
N ASP A 13 -11.46 -12.73 -12.06
CA ASP A 13 -10.78 -13.71 -12.91
C ASP A 13 -9.25 -13.48 -12.98
N TRP A 14 -8.79 -12.26 -12.69
CA TRP A 14 -7.39 -11.84 -12.81
C TRP A 14 -6.75 -11.57 -11.45
N LEU A 15 -7.52 -11.00 -10.52
CA LEU A 15 -7.03 -10.51 -9.23
C LEU A 15 -7.35 -11.44 -8.05
N GLY A 16 -8.08 -12.52 -8.32
CA GLY A 16 -8.53 -13.47 -7.31
C GLY A 16 -9.96 -13.20 -6.81
N PRO A 17 -10.51 -14.16 -6.06
CA PRO A 17 -11.94 -14.19 -5.73
C PRO A 17 -12.33 -13.29 -4.55
N ASP A 18 -11.37 -12.75 -3.81
CA ASP A 18 -11.61 -12.06 -2.54
C ASP A 18 -10.75 -10.79 -2.37
N ARG A 19 -11.13 -9.97 -1.38
CA ARG A 19 -10.43 -8.70 -1.08
C ARG A 19 -8.97 -8.90 -0.69
N GLU A 20 -8.63 -10.05 -0.10
CA GLU A 20 -7.25 -10.35 0.33
C GLU A 20 -6.36 -10.63 -0.88
N SER A 21 -6.83 -11.42 -1.84
CA SER A 21 -6.16 -11.70 -3.11
C SER A 21 -5.95 -10.41 -3.91
N ILE A 22 -7.02 -9.61 -4.06
CA ILE A 22 -7.00 -8.34 -4.78
C ILE A 22 -6.06 -7.33 -4.10
N GLY A 23 -6.09 -7.27 -2.76
CA GLY A 23 -5.21 -6.43 -1.96
C GLY A 23 -3.74 -6.77 -2.18
N ARG A 24 -3.40 -8.07 -2.14
CA ARG A 24 -2.04 -8.56 -2.36
C ARG A 24 -1.50 -8.15 -3.73
N GLU A 25 -2.29 -8.40 -4.78
CA GLU A 25 -1.91 -8.05 -6.17
C GLU A 25 -1.68 -6.55 -6.32
N LYS A 26 -2.61 -5.71 -5.82
CA LYS A 26 -2.46 -4.25 -5.88
C LYS A 26 -1.26 -3.76 -5.08
N ALA A 27 -0.96 -4.34 -3.92
CA ALA A 27 0.24 -4.02 -3.13
C ALA A 27 1.55 -4.41 -3.84
N GLY A 28 1.47 -5.23 -4.90
CA GLY A 28 2.57 -5.54 -5.81
C GLY A 28 3.28 -4.31 -6.38
N ILE A 29 2.60 -3.16 -6.49
CA ILE A 29 3.20 -1.92 -7.01
C ILE A 29 4.12 -1.20 -6.00
N PHE A 30 4.10 -1.59 -4.72
CA PHE A 30 4.95 -1.00 -3.69
C PHE A 30 6.44 -1.22 -4.04
N ARG A 31 7.29 -0.25 -3.68
CA ARG A 31 8.74 -0.31 -3.95
C ARG A 31 9.50 -0.02 -2.67
N ALA A 32 10.56 -0.78 -2.43
CA ALA A 32 11.48 -0.54 -1.32
C ALA A 32 11.99 0.91 -1.33
N GLY A 33 12.13 1.50 -0.15
CA GLY A 33 12.57 2.90 0.01
C GLY A 33 11.60 3.95 -0.53
N LYS A 34 10.39 3.58 -1.01
CA LYS A 34 9.37 4.53 -1.47
C LYS A 34 8.12 4.46 -0.58
N PRO A 35 7.45 5.60 -0.31
CA PRO A 35 6.18 5.59 0.42
C PRO A 35 5.10 4.77 -0.28
N ALA A 36 4.30 4.07 0.52
CA ALA A 36 3.08 3.34 0.14
C ALA A 36 1.88 3.95 0.89
N ILE A 37 0.89 4.42 0.14
CA ILE A 37 -0.32 5.05 0.67
C ILE A 37 -1.51 4.16 0.30
N VAL A 38 -2.42 3.93 1.25
CA VAL A 38 -3.63 3.13 1.04
C VAL A 38 -4.85 3.94 1.45
N GLY A 39 -5.72 4.20 0.48
CA GLY A 39 -6.99 4.91 0.65
C GLY A 39 -8.13 4.04 1.15
N GLU A 40 -7.95 2.72 1.18
CA GLU A 40 -8.97 1.75 1.61
C GLU A 40 -9.16 1.80 3.14
N PRO A 41 -10.35 2.18 3.65
CA PRO A 41 -10.60 2.23 5.09
C PRO A 41 -10.61 0.85 5.75
N ASP A 42 -11.18 -0.15 5.06
CA ASP A 42 -11.22 -1.55 5.49
C ASP A 42 -10.12 -2.34 4.78
N MET A 43 -8.87 -1.97 5.09
CA MET A 43 -7.67 -2.44 4.41
C MET A 43 -7.46 -3.94 4.64
N PRO A 44 -7.41 -4.76 3.57
CA PRO A 44 -7.06 -6.18 3.67
C PRO A 44 -5.69 -6.40 4.31
N HIS A 45 -5.56 -7.48 5.07
CA HIS A 45 -4.33 -7.78 5.81
C HIS A 45 -3.14 -8.03 4.88
N THR A 46 -3.36 -8.65 3.72
CA THR A 46 -2.32 -8.93 2.73
C THR A 46 -1.59 -7.69 2.21
N ILE A 47 -2.22 -6.51 2.25
CA ILE A 47 -1.57 -5.25 1.87
C ILE A 47 -0.46 -4.89 2.86
N ALA A 48 -0.71 -5.10 4.15
CA ALA A 48 0.29 -4.88 5.19
C ALA A 48 1.43 -5.89 5.07
N ASP A 49 1.12 -7.16 4.78
CA ASP A 49 2.12 -8.22 4.60
C ASP A 49 3.09 -7.88 3.45
N VAL A 50 2.57 -7.52 2.27
CA VAL A 50 3.41 -7.16 1.12
C VAL A 50 4.27 -5.92 1.41
N ALA A 51 3.77 -4.98 2.20
CA ALA A 51 4.55 -3.82 2.58
C ALA A 51 5.65 -4.17 3.59
N GLN A 52 5.39 -5.06 4.55
CA GLN A 52 6.39 -5.60 5.46
C GLN A 52 7.47 -6.39 4.70
N GLU A 53 7.08 -7.25 3.75
CA GLU A 53 8.00 -7.95 2.84
C GLU A 53 8.92 -6.95 2.10
N LYS A 54 8.39 -5.77 1.75
CA LYS A 54 9.14 -4.69 1.08
C LYS A 54 9.80 -3.70 2.04
N GLY A 55 9.79 -3.99 3.35
CA GLY A 55 10.45 -3.21 4.39
C GLY A 55 9.82 -1.84 4.64
N ARG A 56 8.50 -1.68 4.47
CA ARG A 56 7.84 -0.37 4.65
C ARG A 56 6.51 -0.46 5.40
N PRO A 57 6.29 0.40 6.40
CA PRO A 57 4.96 0.61 6.96
C PRO A 57 4.02 1.32 5.95
N VAL A 58 2.80 0.82 5.82
CA VAL A 58 1.74 1.39 4.95
C VAL A 58 0.99 2.48 5.69
N ALA A 59 0.83 3.66 5.11
CA ALA A 59 -0.09 4.67 5.65
C ALA A 59 -1.51 4.40 5.12
N ALA A 60 -2.38 3.83 5.95
CA ALA A 60 -3.81 3.71 5.67
C ALA A 60 -4.53 5.05 5.95
N SER A 61 -5.48 5.43 5.09
CA SER A 61 -6.29 6.63 5.27
C SER A 61 -6.95 6.61 6.65
N GLY A 62 -6.61 7.60 7.49
CA GLY A 62 -7.07 7.70 8.89
C GLY A 62 -6.04 7.31 9.96
N ARG A 63 -4.95 6.62 9.62
CA ARG A 63 -3.84 6.33 10.55
C ARG A 63 -2.53 6.94 10.05
N ARG A 64 -2.10 8.02 10.72
CA ARG A 64 -0.83 8.70 10.47
C ARG A 64 0.32 7.81 10.95
N LEU A 65 0.91 7.03 10.05
CA LEU A 65 2.26 6.52 10.28
C LEU A 65 3.24 7.64 9.95
N ALA A 66 4.20 7.84 10.85
CA ALA A 66 5.30 8.78 10.65
C ALA A 66 6.00 8.40 9.34
N LEU A 67 5.67 9.14 8.27
CA LEU A 67 6.51 9.18 7.09
C LEU A 67 7.82 9.79 7.59
N GLN A 68 8.80 8.94 7.92
CA GLN A 68 10.17 9.38 8.08
C GLN A 68 10.55 10.05 6.77
N ARG A 69 10.48 11.37 6.80
CA ARG A 69 10.78 12.24 5.69
C ARG A 69 12.30 12.24 5.64
N ASP A 70 12.89 11.46 4.76
CA ASP A 70 14.31 11.59 4.45
C ASP A 70 14.51 13.03 3.97
N ARG A 71 14.97 13.87 4.90
CA ARG A 71 15.23 15.29 4.69
C ARG A 71 16.50 15.41 3.87
N GLU A 72 16.41 15.49 2.55
CA GLU A 72 17.42 16.16 1.71
C GLU A 72 16.81 16.55 0.36
N TRP A 73 15.95 17.57 0.34
CA TRP A 73 15.66 18.33 -0.88
C TRP A 73 15.34 19.78 -0.50
N LEU A 74 16.39 20.58 -0.35
CA LEU A 74 16.49 22.01 -0.72
C LEU A 74 17.84 22.54 -0.21
N ALA A 75 18.88 22.32 -0.99
CA ALA A 75 20.07 23.16 -1.02
C ALA A 75 20.36 23.48 -2.49
N LEU A 76 19.53 24.35 -3.08
CA LEU A 76 19.85 25.30 -4.13
C LEU A 76 18.89 26.49 -3.99
#